data_AF-A0A2I0QR56-F1
#
_entry.id   AF-A0A2I0QR56-F1
#
_cell.length_a   1.000
_cell.length_b   1.000
_cell.length_c   1.000
_cell.angle_alpha   90.00
_cell.angle_beta   90.00
_cell.angle_gamma   90.00
#
_symmetry.space_group_name_H-M   'P 1'
#
loop_
_entity.id
_entity.type
_entity.pdbx_description
1 polymer ?
#
loop_
_entity_poly.entity_id
_entity_poly.type
_entity_poly.pdbx_seq_one_letter_code
_entity_poly.pdbx_strand_id
1 'polypeptide(L)' 'MVLASLYIAWYLMPFLCIIFCLNLVSILKKINSEEATKKNTIWLTVSFTLIVWSLTIVASAGVY' A
#
# COMPACT_ATOMS: atom_id res chain seq x y z
N MET A 1 15.49 10.15 13.43
CA MET A 1 14.10 9.66 13.30
C MET A 1 13.74 9.33 11.85
N VAL A 2 14.03 10.20 10.88
CA VAL A 2 13.73 10.00 9.44
C VAL A 2 14.49 8.82 8.78
N LEU A 3 15.75 8.58 9.15
CA LEU A 3 16.57 7.49 8.59
C LEU A 3 15.98 6.10 8.84
N ALA A 4 15.44 5.83 10.03
CA ALA A 4 14.79 4.54 10.34
C ALA A 4 13.53 4.32 9.48
N SER A 5 12.73 5.38 9.30
CA SER A 5 11.55 5.36 8.45
C SER A 5 11.89 5.11 6.98
N LEU A 6 13.02 5.63 6.49
CA LEU A 6 13.51 5.41 5.13
C LEU A 6 13.95 3.95 4.91
N TYR A 7 14.69 3.35 5.85
CA TYR A 7 15.07 1.93 5.74
C TYR A 7 13.85 1.01 5.79
N ILE A 8 12.89 1.28 6.68
CA ILE A 8 11.65 0.52 6.76
C ILE A 8 10.85 0.67 5.48
N ALA A 9 10.70 1.89 4.95
CA ALA A 9 10.02 2.11 3.67
C ALA A 9 10.75 1.38 2.54
N TRP A 10 12.08 1.46 2.44
CA TRP A 10 12.84 0.82 1.37
C TRP A 10 12.61 -0.70 1.30
N TYR A 11 12.58 -1.37 2.45
CA TYR A 11 12.33 -2.81 2.51
C TYR A 11 10.85 -3.18 2.44
N LEU A 12 9.95 -2.41 3.05
CA LEU A 12 8.53 -2.75 3.18
C LEU A 12 7.68 -2.33 1.96
N MET A 13 8.05 -1.23 1.31
CA MET A 13 7.34 -0.64 0.17
C MET A 13 7.23 -1.56 -1.05
N PRO A 14 8.24 -2.35 -1.47
CA PRO A 14 8.05 -3.31 -2.55
C PRO A 14 6.98 -4.36 -2.20
N PHE A 15 6.95 -4.84 -0.96
CA PHE A 15 5.93 -5.80 -0.52
C PHE A 15 4.54 -5.16 -0.48
N LEU A 16 4.41 -3.96 0.08
CA LEU A 16 3.14 -3.22 0.11
C LEU A 16 2.61 -2.93 -1.30
N CYS A 17 3.48 -2.60 -2.25
CA CYS A 17 3.10 -2.38 -3.65
C CYS A 17 2.61 -3.67 -4.31
N ILE A 18 3.31 -4.80 -4.15
CA ILE A 18 2.87 -6.10 -4.67
C ILE A 18 1.49 -6.45 -4.09
N ILE A 19 1.36 -6.31 -2.78
CA ILE A 19 0.11 -6.56 -2.06
C ILE A 19 -1.02 -5.67 -2.61
N PHE A 20 -0.78 -4.37 -2.78
CA PHE A 20 -1.76 -3.43 -3.28
C PHE A 20 -2.21 -3.82 -4.70
N CYS A 21 -1.27 -4.11 -5.60
CA CYS A 21 -1.57 -4.53 -6.97
C CYS A 21 -2.38 -5.84 -7.01
N LEU A 22 -1.98 -6.85 -6.24
CA LEU A 22 -2.68 -8.14 -6.22
C LEU A 22 -4.10 -8.01 -5.65
N ASN A 23 -4.31 -7.18 -4.63
CA ASN A 23 -5.64 -6.95 -4.08
C ASN A 23 -6.52 -6.15 -5.02
N LEU A 24 -5.96 -5.16 -5.73
CA LEU A 24 -6.68 -4.42 -6.76
C LEU A 24 -7.15 -5.35 -7.89
N VAL A 25 -6.25 -6.18 -8.43
CA VAL A 25 -6.59 -7.16 -9.46
C VAL A 25 -7.62 -8.17 -8.95
N SER A 26 -7.52 -8.60 -7.68
CA SER A 26 -8.51 -9.51 -7.09
C SER A 26 -9.89 -8.87 -6.94
N ILE A 27 -9.97 -7.60 -6.53
CA ILE A 27 -11.24 -6.84 -6.47
C ILE A 27 -11.84 -6.71 -7.87
N LEU A 28 -11.02 -6.38 -8.88
CA LEU A 28 -11.46 -6.25 -10.27
C LEU A 28 -11.97 -7.57 -10.87
N LYS A 29 -11.44 -8.72 -10.42
CA LYS A 29 -11.97 -10.03 -10.79
C LYS A 29 -13.26 -10.35 -10.04
N LYS A 30 -13.29 -10.12 -8.72
CA LYS A 30 -14.43 -10.44 -7.85
C LYS A 30 -15.67 -9.57 -8.11
N ILE A 31 -15.50 -8.32 -8.55
CA ILE A 31 -16.63 -7.46 -8.95
C ILE A 31 -17.36 -8.00 -10.19
N ASN A 32 -16.64 -8.69 -11.08
CA ASN A 32 -17.22 -9.34 -12.25
C ASN A 32 -17.91 -10.66 -11.87
N SER A 33 -17.40 -11.37 -10.85
CA SER A 33 -17.92 -12.66 -10.38
C SER A 33 -18.91 -12.58 -9.21
N GLU A 34 -19.44 -11.39 -8.87
CA GLU A 34 -20.38 -11.14 -7.75
C GLU A 34 -19.91 -11.66 -6.37
N GLU A 35 -18.59 -11.82 -6.20
CA GLU A 35 -17.99 -12.33 -4.97
C GLU A 35 -17.76 -11.23 -3.93
N ALA A 36 -17.81 -11.60 -2.64
CA ALA A 36 -17.54 -10.65 -1.55
C ALA A 36 -16.11 -10.07 -1.63
N THR A 37 -16.01 -8.76 -1.82
CA THR A 37 -14.74 -8.01 -1.93
C THR A 37 -14.22 -7.44 -0.61
N LYS A 38 -15.01 -7.51 0.48
CA LYS A 38 -14.72 -6.87 1.80
C LYS A 38 -13.28 -7.08 2.29
N LYS A 39 -12.77 -8.32 2.26
CA LYS A 39 -11.41 -8.62 2.75
C LYS A 39 -10.33 -7.99 1.88
N ASN A 40 -10.46 -8.09 0.56
CA ASN A 40 -9.50 -7.50 -0.37
C ASN A 40 -9.54 -5.97 -0.32
N THR A 41 -10.71 -5.36 -0.15
CA THR A 41 -10.85 -3.91 0.01
C THR A 41 -10.16 -3.40 1.26
N ILE A 42 -10.33 -4.07 2.41
CA ILE A 42 -9.63 -3.69 3.65
C ILE A 42 -8.11 -3.77 3.44
N TRP A 43 -7.62 -4.84 2.84
CA TRP A 43 -6.18 -5.03 2.63
C TRP A 43 -5.60 -4.04 1.61
N LEU A 44 -6.37 -3.71 0.57
CA LEU A 44 -6.05 -2.65 -0.39
C LEU A 44 -5.94 -1.30 0.31
N THR A 45 -6.94 -0.92 1.10
CA THR A 45 -6.98 0.37 1.81
C THR A 45 -5.81 0.49 2.79
N VAL A 46 -5.56 -0.53 3.62
CA VAL A 46 -4.44 -0.54 4.57
C VAL A 46 -3.10 -0.38 3.84
N SER A 47 -2.90 -1.14 2.76
CA SER A 47 -1.64 -1.08 1.99
C SER A 47 -1.46 0.29 1.32
N PHE A 48 -2.53 0.84 0.75
CA PHE A 48 -2.51 2.15 0.13
C PHE A 48 -2.22 3.26 1.15
N THR A 49 -2.87 3.24 2.31
CA THR A 49 -2.62 4.20 3.39
C THR A 49 -1.17 4.14 3.85
N LEU A 50 -0.58 2.96 4.02
CA LEU A 50 0.82 2.81 4.41
C LEU A 50 1.80 3.33 3.35
N ILE A 51 1.50 3.12 2.06
CA ILE A 51 2.29 3.66 0.94
C ILE A 51 2.26 5.20 0.95
N VAL A 52 1.06 5.79 1.00
CA VAL A 52 0.89 7.26 1.00
C VAL A 52 1.54 7.87 2.23
N TRP A 53 1.34 7.29 3.41
CA TRP A 53 1.96 7.76 4.64
C TRP A 53 3.49 7.76 4.55
N SER A 54 4.08 6.70 4.00
CA SER A 54 5.52 6.60 3.78
C SER A 54 6.01 7.69 2.82
N LEU A 55 5.30 7.91 1.71
CA LEU A 55 5.62 8.97 0.76
C LEU A 55 5.50 10.38 1.37
N THR A 56 4.46 10.63 2.18
CA THR A 56 4.26 11.92 2.84
C THR A 56 5.34 12.21 3.88
N ILE A 57 5.82 11.21 4.61
CA ILE A 57 6.96 11.39 5.53
C ILE A 57 8.22 11.78 4.75
N VAL A 58 8.51 11.11 3.64
CA VAL A 58 9.69 11.43 2.82
C VAL A 58 9.57 12.84 2.21
N ALA A 59 8.39 13.20 1.70
CA ALA A 59 8.14 14.53 1.13
C ALA A 59 8.21 15.64 2.18
N SER A 60 7.66 15.42 3.39
CA SER A 60 7.70 16.41 4.49
C SER A 60 9.07 16.52 5.16
N ALA A 61 9.91 15.49 5.09
CA ALA A 61 11.27 15.52 5.60
C ALA A 61 12.24 16.38 4.75
N GLY A 62 11.77 16.97 3.64
CA GLY A 62 12.58 17.86 2.80
C GLY A 62 13.76 17.15 2.13
N VAL A 63 13.63 15.85 1.85
CA VAL A 63 14.66 15.06 1.13
C VAL A 63 14.66 15.39 -0.39
N TYR A 64 13.93 16.43 -0.79
CA TYR A 64 13.90 17.01 -2.13
C TYR A 64 13.80 18.53 -2.02
#